data_AF-A0A0D0DAE2-F1
#
_entry.id   AF-A0A0D0DAE2-F1
#
_cell.length_a   1.000
_cell.length_b   1.000
_cell.length_c   1.000
_cell.angle_alpha   90.00
_cell.angle_beta   90.00
_cell.angle_gamma   90.00
#
_symmetry.space_group_name_H-M   'P 1'
#
loop_
_entity.id
_entity.type
_entity.pdbx_description
1 polymer ?
#
loop_
_entity_poly.entity_id
_entity_poly.type
_entity_poly.pdbx_seq_one_letter_code
_entity_poly.pdbx_strand_id
1 'polypeptide(L)' 'MLEGYLTAKAREVLPTEYSRKDLVFNIQRLAVLTTTLGQSPPDPELIYEAMKDRVHQPYRTKLCCMAERQLEDVTSK' A
#
# COMPACT_ATOMS: atom_id res chain seq x y z
N MET A 1 2.00 20.71 -7.30
CA MET A 1 2.30 19.83 -6.14
C MET A 1 1.99 18.36 -6.39
N LEU A 2 1.58 17.98 -7.61
CA LEU A 2 1.21 16.62 -7.93
C LEU A 2 2.27 15.87 -8.80
N GLU A 3 3.50 16.35 -8.85
CA GLU A 3 4.54 15.77 -9.73
C GLU A 3 5.41 14.73 -9.01
N GLY A 4 5.15 14.40 -7.75
CA GLY A 4 6.02 13.49 -6.98
C GLY A 4 5.63 12.01 -7.02
N TYR A 5 4.36 11.67 -7.30
CA TYR A 5 3.80 10.34 -7.00
C TYR A 5 3.67 9.41 -8.22
N LEU A 6 3.66 9.95 -9.44
CA LEU A 6 3.63 9.20 -10.70
C LEU A 6 4.94 9.29 -11.50
N THR A 7 5.94 9.97 -10.95
CA THR A 7 7.16 10.32 -11.69
C THR A 7 8.26 9.28 -11.54
N ALA A 8 9.25 9.34 -12.43
CA ALA A 8 10.42 8.49 -12.43
C ALA A 8 11.08 8.39 -11.04
N LYS A 9 11.12 9.51 -10.30
CA LYS A 9 11.66 9.60 -8.93
C LYS A 9 11.00 8.63 -7.93
N ALA A 10 9.68 8.41 -8.03
CA ALA A 10 8.98 7.47 -7.15
C ALA A 10 9.25 5.99 -7.50
N ARG A 11 9.79 5.72 -8.69
CA ARG A 11 10.24 4.39 -9.11
C ARG A 11 11.70 4.16 -8.73
N GLU A 12 12.52 5.20 -8.76
CA GLU A 12 13.95 5.15 -8.37
C GLU A 12 14.18 4.73 -6.92
N VAL A 13 13.23 4.97 -6.01
CA VAL A 13 13.35 4.57 -4.60
C VAL A 13 12.99 3.12 -4.32
N LEU A 14 12.46 2.39 -5.32
CA LEU A 14 12.12 0.99 -5.17
C LEU A 14 13.39 0.14 -5.29
N PRO A 15 13.57 -0.89 -4.44
CA PRO A 15 14.67 -1.82 -4.59
C PRO A 15 14.51 -2.65 -5.87
N THR A 16 15.62 -3.15 -6.40
CA THR A 16 15.62 -4.04 -7.57
C THR A 16 15.16 -5.45 -7.24
N GLU A 17 15.22 -5.84 -5.96
CA GLU A 17 14.88 -7.17 -5.48
C GLU A 17 14.04 -7.10 -4.20
N TYR A 18 13.16 -8.07 -4.04
CA TYR A 18 12.31 -8.23 -2.87
C TYR A 18 12.49 -9.62 -2.26
N SER A 19 12.31 -9.70 -0.95
CA SER A 19 12.28 -11.01 -0.30
C SER A 19 11.03 -11.79 -0.76
N ARG A 20 11.16 -13.11 -0.88
CA ARG A 20 10.02 -13.99 -1.16
C ARG A 20 8.90 -13.78 -0.14
N LYS A 21 9.23 -13.53 1.13
CA LYS A 21 8.26 -13.32 2.21
C LYS A 21 7.40 -12.08 1.97
N ASP A 22 8.01 -10.99 1.52
CA ASP A 22 7.29 -9.74 1.27
C ASP A 22 6.42 -9.82 0.02
N LEU A 23 6.91 -10.48 -1.05
CA LEU A 23 6.10 -10.74 -2.22
C LEU A 23 4.90 -11.65 -1.91
N VAL A 24 5.10 -12.73 -1.15
CA VAL A 24 4.00 -13.63 -0.74
C VAL A 24 2.97 -12.87 0.10
N PHE A 25 3.42 -12.05 1.06
CA PHE A 25 2.54 -11.21 1.88
C PHE A 25 1.64 -10.32 1.01
N ASN A 26 2.23 -9.61 0.04
CA ASN A 26 1.50 -8.70 -0.84
C ASN A 26 0.55 -9.40 -1.81
N ILE A 27 0.95 -10.54 -2.39
CA ILE A 27 0.11 -11.29 -3.33
C ILE A 27 -1.12 -11.87 -2.61
N GLN A 28 -0.96 -12.40 -1.39
CA GLN A 28 -2.08 -12.88 -0.59
C GLN A 28 -3.09 -11.76 -0.29
N ARG A 29 -2.59 -10.58 0.05
CA ARG A 29 -3.40 -9.38 0.32
C ARG A 29 -4.17 -8.92 -0.93
N LEU A 30 -3.54 -8.92 -2.09
CA LEU A 30 -4.20 -8.63 -3.37
C LEU A 30 -5.37 -9.58 -3.66
N ALA A 31 -5.18 -10.88 -3.42
CA ALA A 31 -6.23 -11.89 -3.62
C ALA A 31 -7.44 -11.69 -2.67
N VAL A 32 -7.17 -11.27 -1.42
CA VAL A 32 -8.23 -10.91 -0.47
C VAL A 32 -8.94 -9.63 -0.93
N LEU A 33 -8.18 -8.60 -1.32
CA LEU A 33 -8.71 -7.29 -1.72
C LEU A 33 -9.70 -7.39 -2.89
N THR A 34 -9.37 -8.19 -3.92
CA THR A 34 -10.28 -8.39 -5.07
C THR A 34 -11.60 -9.04 -4.66
N THR A 35 -11.57 -9.90 -3.65
CA THR A 35 -12.75 -10.60 -3.16
C THR A 35 -13.60 -9.68 -2.26
N THR A 36 -12.97 -8.94 -1.35
CA THR A 36 -13.67 -8.10 -0.36
C THR A 36 -14.35 -6.89 -1.00
N LEU A 37 -13.75 -6.32 -2.06
CA LEU A 37 -14.38 -5.25 -2.83
C LEU A 37 -15.66 -5.68 -3.58
N GLY A 38 -15.84 -6.98 -3.82
CA GLY A 38 -17.05 -7.53 -4.45
C GLY A 38 -18.19 -7.83 -3.47
N GLN A 39 -17.96 -7.70 -2.16
CA GLN A 39 -18.96 -7.99 -1.14
C GLN A 39 -20.01 -6.87 -1.04
N SER A 40 -21.22 -7.21 -0.60
CA SER A 40 -22.30 -6.24 -0.37
C SER A 40 -23.04 -6.57 0.93
N PRO A 41 -22.91 -5.74 1.98
CA PRO A 41 -22.04 -4.55 2.05
C PRO A 41 -20.55 -4.93 2.07
N PRO A 42 -19.65 -4.05 1.57
CA PRO A 42 -18.21 -4.26 1.70
C PRO A 42 -17.78 -4.17 3.17
N ASP A 43 -16.88 -5.05 3.59
CA ASP A 43 -16.28 -5.03 4.94
C ASP A 43 -15.05 -4.11 4.98
N PRO A 44 -15.13 -2.95 5.67
CA PRO A 44 -14.04 -1.98 5.70
C PRO A 44 -12.79 -2.48 6.46
N GLU A 45 -12.94 -3.35 7.46
CA GLU A 45 -11.80 -3.90 8.20
C GLU A 45 -11.02 -4.88 7.32
N LEU A 46 -11.73 -5.74 6.59
CA LEU A 46 -11.11 -6.65 5.63
C LEU A 46 -10.45 -5.91 4.47
N ILE A 47 -11.05 -4.83 3.98
CA ILE A 47 -10.44 -3.96 2.96
C ILE A 47 -9.16 -3.31 3.50
N TYR A 48 -9.22 -2.72 4.70
CA TYR A 48 -8.05 -2.10 5.32
C TYR A 48 -6.90 -3.10 5.51
N GLU A 49 -7.20 -4.29 6.03
CA GLU A 49 -6.21 -5.35 6.16
C GLU A 49 -5.62 -5.76 4.82
N ALA A 50 -6.46 -5.89 3.78
CA ALA A 50 -6.06 -6.28 2.43
C ALA A 50 -5.26 -5.20 1.68
N MET A 51 -5.34 -3.93 2.10
CA MET A 51 -4.58 -2.82 1.52
C MET A 51 -3.14 -2.69 2.06
N LYS A 52 -2.76 -3.47 3.08
CA LYS A 52 -1.39 -3.43 3.64
C LYS A 52 -0.35 -3.83 2.58
N ASP A 53 0.67 -2.99 2.40
CA ASP A 53 1.70 -3.15 1.38
C ASP A 53 3.12 -3.13 1.98
N ARG A 54 3.96 -4.08 1.56
CA ARG A 54 5.39 -4.16 1.89
C ARG A 54 6.31 -3.95 0.69
N VAL A 55 5.76 -3.87 -0.53
CA VAL A 55 6.55 -3.79 -1.77
C VAL A 55 6.84 -2.34 -2.15
N HIS A 56 5.90 -1.42 -1.94
CA HIS A 56 6.06 -0.03 -2.38
C HIS A 56 6.06 0.96 -1.22
N GLN A 57 5.10 0.82 -0.31
CA GLN A 57 4.78 1.80 0.71
C GLN A 57 5.94 2.08 1.67
N PRO A 58 6.70 1.08 2.17
CA PRO A 58 7.86 1.32 3.04
C PRO A 58 8.96 2.18 2.40
N TYR A 59 9.06 2.16 1.07
CA TYR A 59 10.08 2.88 0.31
C TYR A 59 9.61 4.26 -0.13
N ARG A 60 8.30 4.40 -0.40
CA ARG A 60 7.71 5.64 -0.91
C ARG A 60 7.26 6.63 0.17
N THR A 61 6.96 6.19 1.40
CA THR A 61 6.64 7.11 2.50
C THR A 61 7.77 8.12 2.75
N LYS A 62 9.03 7.69 2.60
CA LYS A 62 10.21 8.56 2.72
C LYS A 62 10.26 9.72 1.70
N LEU A 63 9.58 9.58 0.56
CA LEU A 63 9.50 10.63 -0.45
C LEU A 63 8.26 11.53 -0.28
N CYS A 64 7.25 11.08 0.45
CA CYS A 64 5.92 11.66 0.40
C CYS A 64 5.42 11.98 1.81
N CYS A 65 5.68 13.21 2.26
CA CYS A 65 5.18 13.72 3.55
C CYS A 65 3.64 13.72 3.65
N MET A 66 2.92 13.57 2.54
CA MET A 66 1.45 13.53 2.54
C MET A 66 0.89 12.13 2.81
N ALA A 67 1.60 11.06 2.41
CA ALA A 67 1.14 9.69 2.64
C ALA A 67 1.19 9.31 4.13
N GLU A 68 2.16 9.86 4.88
CA GLU A 68 2.26 9.68 6.33
C GLU A 68 1.05 10.29 7.05
N ARG A 69 0.64 11.51 6.66
CA ARG A 69 -0.53 12.21 7.24
C ARG A 69 -1.85 11.44 7.09
N GLN A 70 -2.05 10.76 5.95
CA GLN A 70 -3.28 9.98 5.73
C GLN A 70 -3.23 8.61 6.42
N LEU A 71 -2.05 8.04 6.63
CA LEU A 71 -1.89 6.80 7.40
C LEU A 71 -2.12 7.06 8.89
N GLU A 72 -1.67 8.18 9.43
CA GLU A 72 -1.93 8.59 10.83
C GLU A 72 -3.43 8.77 11.10
N ASP A 73 -4.17 9.43 10.21
CA ASP A 73 -5.62 9.62 10.35
C ASP A 73 -6.42 8.30 10.31
N VAL A 74 -5.94 7.29 9.58
CA VAL A 74 -6.63 5.99 9.44
C VAL A 74 -6.22 5.01 10.55
N THR A 75 -5.00 5.14 11.09
CA THR A 75 -4.50 4.29 12.19
C THR A 75 -4.84 4.82 13.59
N SER A 76 -5.28 6.09 13.71
CA SER A 76 -5.66 6.71 14.98
C SER A 76 -7.11 6.43 15.42
N LYS A 77 -7.65 5.27 15.06
CA LYS A 77 -8.93 4.76 15.58
C LYS A 77 -8.72 3.46 16.34
#